data_AF-A0A7K2Z8M5-F1
#
_entry.id   AF-A0A7K2Z8M5-F1
#
_cell.length_a   1.000
_cell.length_b   1.000
_cell.length_c   1.000
_cell.angle_alpha   90.00
_cell.angle_beta   90.00
_cell.angle_gamma   90.00
#
_symmetry.space_group_name_H-M   'P 1'
#
loop_
_entity.id
_entity.type
_entity.pdbx_description
1 polymer ?
#
loop_
_entity_poly.entity_id
_entity_poly.type
_entity_poly.pdbx_seq_one_letter_code
_entity_poly.pdbx_strand_id
1 'polypeptide(L)'
;MASGRTVGAVEEHWTVGRVAELAGVSVRTLHHYDEIGLVRPSAQTAAGYRAYAAGDVERLREVLAYRRRGFGPREIAELVDDPSADAVAHLHRLRGLLLERRDRADAMVTAIDRELRTRARGLKVTPEEQLEVLGAQLYDVIGDAYRATRRTDPRIAAQIWDALGDARTVLNVGAGTGPYEPADRQVTAVEPSAVMRGQRPPGSAPCVDAAAESLPFADGSFDVAMAISTVHHWGDPIGGLREMRRVDRRVVVLTFDTDEPGWQERFWLTRDYLPEFTGVLAKFPSLTGMTDAIGARAEPVLVPWDCADGLFEAYWRRPGAYLEERVRRAMSVWTRVGPEAEERAVRSLGDDLASGRRAERNGDLAGLDAADLGLRLLKA
;
A
#
# COMPACT_ATOMS: atom_id res chain seq x y z
N MET A 1 6.16 -47.19 54.83
CA MET A 1 4.71 -46.93 55.01
C MET A 1 4.51 -45.43 54.79
N ALA A 2 4.57 -44.96 53.55
CA ALA A 2 3.43 -44.77 52.67
C ALA A 2 2.39 -43.80 53.26
N SER A 3 2.40 -42.54 52.82
CA SER A 3 1.37 -42.04 51.91
C SER A 3 1.67 -40.59 51.55
N GLY A 4 2.15 -40.38 50.32
CA GLY A 4 2.28 -39.06 49.72
C GLY A 4 0.91 -38.50 49.42
N ARG A 5 0.69 -37.24 49.79
CA ARG A 5 -0.41 -36.44 49.26
C ARG A 5 0.15 -35.65 48.08
N THR A 6 0.09 -36.27 46.91
CA THR A 6 0.26 -35.60 45.63
C THR A 6 -0.85 -34.55 45.54
N VAL A 7 -0.50 -33.27 45.65
CA VAL A 7 -1.40 -32.18 45.28
C VAL A 7 -1.51 -32.26 43.77
N GLY A 8 -2.58 -32.88 43.27
CA GLY A 8 -2.90 -32.87 41.85
C GLY A 8 -3.04 -31.41 41.41
N ALA A 9 -2.22 -31.00 40.46
CA ALA A 9 -2.40 -29.75 39.75
C ALA A 9 -3.77 -29.82 39.07
N VAL A 10 -4.75 -29.12 39.62
CA VAL A 10 -5.98 -28.82 38.89
C VAL A 10 -5.54 -27.86 37.81
N GLU A 11 -5.46 -28.32 36.56
CA GLU A 11 -5.26 -27.41 35.44
C GLU A 11 -6.44 -26.43 35.42
N GLU A 12 -6.21 -25.22 35.93
CA GLU A 12 -7.19 -24.15 35.90
C GLU A 12 -7.41 -23.75 34.45
N HIS A 13 -8.59 -24.14 33.95
CA HIS A 13 -9.03 -23.81 32.62
C HIS A 13 -10.14 -22.77 32.71
N TRP A 14 -10.00 -21.66 31.98
CA TRP A 14 -11.00 -20.62 31.92
C TRP A 14 -11.87 -20.80 30.68
N THR A 15 -13.20 -20.69 30.85
CA THR A 15 -14.12 -20.70 29.72
C THR A 15 -13.94 -19.44 28.87
N VAL A 16 -14.23 -19.53 27.56
CA VAL A 16 -14.14 -18.38 26.65
C VAL A 16 -14.87 -17.14 27.16
N GLY A 17 -16.02 -17.31 27.82
CA GLY A 17 -16.78 -16.21 28.41
C GLY A 17 -16.05 -15.53 29.57
N ARG A 18 -15.43 -16.32 30.45
CA ARG A 18 -14.65 -15.79 31.58
C ARG A 18 -13.35 -15.11 31.12
N VAL A 19 -12.68 -15.66 30.11
CA VAL A 19 -11.49 -15.06 29.51
C VAL A 19 -11.84 -13.73 28.83
N ALA A 20 -12.94 -13.68 28.06
CA ALA A 20 -13.42 -12.46 27.42
C ALA A 20 -13.69 -11.33 28.44
N GLU A 21 -14.38 -11.67 29.54
CA GLU A 21 -14.67 -10.76 30.64
C GLU A 21 -13.39 -10.22 31.28
N LEU A 22 -12.46 -11.10 31.69
CA LEU A 22 -11.21 -10.73 32.35
C LEU A 22 -10.28 -9.91 31.44
N ALA A 23 -10.26 -10.23 30.15
CA ALA A 23 -9.41 -9.57 29.17
C ALA A 23 -10.02 -8.28 28.60
N GLY A 24 -11.29 -7.98 28.90
CA GLY A 24 -11.99 -6.81 28.39
C GLY A 24 -12.21 -6.84 26.87
N VAL A 25 -12.37 -8.04 26.29
CA VAL A 25 -12.62 -8.23 24.85
C VAL A 25 -13.90 -9.03 24.62
N SER A 26 -14.48 -8.93 23.43
CA SER A 26 -15.65 -9.73 23.10
C SER A 26 -15.30 -11.21 22.90
N VAL A 27 -16.23 -12.12 23.18
CA VAL A 27 -16.10 -13.56 22.82
C VAL A 27 -15.82 -13.73 21.32
N ARG A 28 -16.42 -12.87 20.48
CA ARG A 28 -16.17 -12.83 19.02
C ARG A 28 -14.71 -12.52 18.71
N THR A 29 -14.05 -11.66 19.49
CA THR A 29 -12.62 -11.34 19.33
C THR A 29 -11.75 -12.57 19.62
N LEU A 30 -12.09 -13.35 20.66
CA LEU A 30 -11.37 -14.57 20.99
C LEU A 30 -11.57 -15.67 19.95
N HIS A 31 -12.77 -15.81 19.38
CA HIS A 31 -13.02 -16.70 18.25
C HIS A 31 -12.22 -16.29 17.01
N HIS A 32 -12.21 -15.00 16.69
CA HIS A 32 -11.41 -14.48 15.59
C HIS A 32 -9.92 -14.74 15.78
N TYR A 33 -9.38 -14.58 17.00
CA TYR A 33 -7.97 -14.91 17.29
C TYR A 33 -7.65 -16.38 17.14
N ASP A 34 -8.59 -17.26 17.49
CA ASP A 34 -8.41 -18.69 17.26
C ASP A 34 -8.44 -19.03 15.76
N GLU A 35 -9.40 -18.49 15.01
CA GLU A 35 -9.53 -18.68 13.56
C GLU A 35 -8.25 -18.31 12.80
N ILE A 36 -7.62 -17.19 13.18
CA ILE A 36 -6.37 -16.74 12.56
C ILE A 36 -5.11 -17.35 13.21
N GLY A 37 -5.27 -18.21 14.22
CA GLY A 37 -4.17 -18.87 14.94
C GLY A 37 -3.38 -17.99 15.90
N LEU A 38 -3.83 -16.78 16.19
CA LEU A 38 -3.14 -15.83 17.06
C LEU A 38 -3.24 -16.20 18.54
N VAL A 39 -4.40 -16.69 19.01
CA VAL A 39 -4.60 -17.23 20.37
C VAL A 39 -5.56 -18.40 20.27
N ARG A 40 -5.08 -19.61 20.52
CA ARG A 40 -5.88 -20.83 20.44
C ARG A 40 -6.16 -21.39 21.84
N PRO A 41 -7.38 -21.85 22.14
CA PRO A 41 -7.63 -22.59 23.38
C PRO A 41 -6.92 -23.95 23.30
N SER A 42 -6.12 -24.26 24.31
CA SER A 42 -5.43 -25.54 24.41
C SER A 42 -6.32 -26.67 24.95
N ALA A 43 -7.52 -26.36 25.44
CA ALA A 43 -8.42 -27.34 26.03
C ALA A 43 -9.89 -27.17 25.61
N GLN A 44 -10.68 -28.20 25.91
CA GLN A 44 -12.14 -28.19 25.81
C GLN A 44 -12.74 -28.65 27.14
N THR A 45 -13.86 -28.07 27.53
CA THR A 45 -14.62 -28.54 28.70
C THR A 45 -15.29 -29.88 28.38
N ALA A 46 -15.71 -30.62 29.42
CA ALA A 46 -16.43 -31.89 29.27
C ALA A 46 -17.73 -31.77 28.44
N ALA A 47 -18.28 -30.56 28.29
CA ALA A 47 -19.45 -30.27 27.47
C ALA A 47 -19.12 -29.76 26.05
N GLY A 48 -17.84 -29.77 25.63
CA GLY A 48 -17.39 -29.39 24.29
C GLY A 48 -17.14 -27.88 24.09
N TYR A 49 -17.12 -27.08 25.15
CA TYR A 49 -16.85 -25.64 25.04
C TYR A 49 -15.34 -25.34 25.08
N ARG A 50 -14.93 -24.28 24.37
CA ARG A 50 -13.54 -23.79 24.36
C ARG A 50 -13.07 -23.42 25.78
N ALA A 51 -11.90 -23.93 26.15
CA ALA A 51 -11.27 -23.70 27.43
C ALA A 51 -9.80 -23.28 27.24
N TYR A 52 -9.41 -22.22 27.94
CA TYR A 52 -8.07 -21.63 27.85
C TYR A 52 -7.28 -22.04 29.09
N ALA A 53 -6.10 -22.63 28.90
CA ALA A 53 -5.17 -22.89 29.98
C ALA A 53 -4.33 -21.63 30.29
N ALA A 54 -3.52 -21.69 31.34
CA ALA A 54 -2.71 -20.56 31.79
C ALA A 54 -1.79 -20.00 30.68
N GLY A 55 -1.18 -20.88 29.88
CA GLY A 55 -0.33 -20.47 28.75
C GLY A 55 -1.10 -19.71 27.66
N ASP A 56 -2.35 -20.07 27.39
CA ASP A 56 -3.17 -19.38 26.39
C ASP A 56 -3.58 -17.98 26.88
N VAL A 57 -3.83 -17.86 28.18
CA VAL A 57 -4.15 -16.58 28.83
C VAL A 57 -2.93 -15.66 28.84
N GLU A 58 -1.73 -16.21 29.06
CA GLU A 58 -0.48 -15.44 28.99
C GLU A 58 -0.21 -14.94 27.57
N ARG A 59 -0.36 -15.81 26.57
CA ARG A 59 -0.28 -15.42 25.15
C ARG A 59 -1.32 -14.36 24.79
N LEU A 60 -2.56 -14.50 25.27
CA LEU A 60 -3.60 -13.48 25.09
C LEU A 60 -3.20 -12.14 25.72
N ARG A 61 -2.63 -12.14 26.92
CA ARG A 61 -2.18 -10.93 27.61
C ARG A 61 -1.11 -10.19 26.80
N GLU A 62 -0.19 -10.93 26.19
CA GLU A 62 0.85 -10.40 25.32
C GLU A 62 0.27 -9.84 24.01
N VAL A 63 -0.59 -10.59 23.34
CA VAL A 63 -1.33 -10.14 22.16
C VAL A 63 -2.10 -8.84 22.42
N LEU A 64 -2.76 -8.74 23.58
CA LEU A 64 -3.49 -7.52 23.97
C LEU A 64 -2.56 -6.36 24.32
N ALA A 65 -1.36 -6.64 24.85
CA ALA A 65 -0.35 -5.61 25.09
C ALA A 65 0.15 -4.97 23.78
N TYR A 66 0.35 -5.77 22.74
CA TYR A 66 0.71 -5.26 21.42
C TYR A 66 -0.47 -4.59 20.70
N ARG A 67 -1.69 -5.17 20.77
CA ARG A 67 -2.91 -4.54 20.24
C ARG A 67 -3.14 -3.14 20.82
N ARG A 68 -2.97 -2.95 22.13
CA ARG A 68 -3.12 -1.63 22.78
C ARG A 68 -2.11 -0.59 22.28
N ARG A 69 -1.00 -1.03 21.69
CA ARG A 69 0.03 -0.18 21.08
C ARG A 69 -0.18 0.01 19.58
N GLY A 70 -1.29 -0.47 19.04
CA GLY A 70 -1.74 -0.24 17.67
C GLY A 70 -1.21 -1.25 16.64
N PHE A 71 -0.62 -2.36 17.07
CA PHE A 71 -0.15 -3.41 16.16
C PHE A 71 -1.31 -4.27 15.65
N GLY A 72 -1.25 -4.64 14.37
CA GLY A 72 -2.22 -5.52 13.71
C GLY A 72 -2.03 -6.99 14.08
N PRO A 73 -3.08 -7.84 14.00
CA PRO A 73 -3.02 -9.23 14.42
C PRO A 73 -1.95 -10.09 13.71
N ARG A 74 -1.60 -9.79 12.45
CA ARG A 74 -0.55 -10.51 11.70
C ARG A 74 0.85 -10.15 12.19
N GLU A 75 1.11 -8.86 12.42
CA GLU A 75 2.36 -8.38 13.01
C GLU A 75 2.56 -8.99 14.41
N ILE A 76 1.48 -9.09 15.18
CA ILE A 76 1.53 -9.69 16.51
C ILE A 76 1.82 -11.20 16.44
N ALA A 77 1.27 -11.92 15.45
CA ALA A 77 1.61 -13.34 15.26
C ALA A 77 3.11 -13.50 14.99
N GLU A 78 3.67 -12.71 14.06
CA GLU A 78 5.10 -12.71 13.75
C GLU A 78 5.98 -12.34 14.96
N LEU A 79 5.48 -11.49 15.86
CA LEU A 79 6.19 -11.04 17.07
C LEU A 79 6.13 -12.04 18.23
N VAL A 80 5.08 -12.85 18.31
CA VAL A 80 4.82 -13.77 19.44
C VAL A 80 5.16 -15.23 19.09
N ASP A 81 5.33 -15.56 17.81
CA ASP A 81 5.63 -16.92 17.30
C ASP A 81 7.13 -17.20 17.06
N ASP A 82 8.05 -16.28 17.39
CA ASP A 82 9.51 -16.50 17.30
C ASP A 82 10.12 -16.87 18.66
N PRO A 83 10.27 -18.17 18.99
CA PRO A 83 10.90 -18.63 20.23
C PRO A 83 12.44 -18.51 20.22
N SER A 84 13.06 -17.98 19.16
CA SER A 84 14.51 -17.89 18.97
C SER A 84 15.08 -16.47 18.94
N ALA A 85 14.22 -15.45 18.98
CA ALA A 85 14.66 -14.07 19.00
C ALA A 85 15.29 -13.73 20.37
N ASP A 86 16.61 -13.57 20.39
CA ASP A 86 17.36 -12.89 21.45
C ASP A 86 16.52 -11.71 21.99
N ALA A 87 16.07 -11.82 23.24
CA ALA A 87 15.15 -10.87 23.87
C ALA A 87 15.70 -9.43 23.81
N VAL A 88 17.02 -9.28 23.75
CA VAL A 88 17.69 -7.99 23.59
C VAL A 88 17.55 -7.48 22.15
N ALA A 89 17.80 -8.32 21.14
CA ALA A 89 17.55 -7.99 19.74
C ALA A 89 16.07 -7.65 19.46
N HIS A 90 15.14 -8.34 20.14
CA HIS A 90 13.72 -8.06 20.11
C HIS A 90 13.37 -6.68 20.68
N LEU A 91 13.90 -6.34 21.86
CA LEU A 91 13.72 -5.03 22.48
C LEU A 91 14.35 -3.91 21.63
N HIS A 92 15.46 -4.18 20.95
CA HIS A 92 16.06 -3.23 20.01
C HIS A 92 15.19 -2.97 18.77
N ARG A 93 14.60 -4.03 18.18
CA ARG A 93 13.65 -3.89 17.07
C ARG A 93 12.39 -3.12 17.48
N LEU A 94 11.80 -3.47 18.63
CA LEU A 94 10.63 -2.77 19.18
C LEU A 94 10.95 -1.29 19.48
N ARG A 95 12.13 -1.02 20.06
CA ARG A 95 12.61 0.35 20.29
C ARG A 95 12.78 1.09 18.97
N GLY A 96 13.30 0.46 17.92
CA GLY A 96 13.40 1.03 16.57
C GLY A 96 12.03 1.46 16.03
N LEU A 97 11.05 0.55 16.03
CA LEU A 97 9.68 0.83 15.58
C LEU A 97 9.00 1.96 16.37
N LEU A 98 9.21 2.01 17.69
CA LEU A 98 8.68 3.07 18.54
C LEU A 98 9.36 4.42 18.30
N LEU A 99 10.68 4.42 18.05
CA LEU A 99 11.42 5.63 17.69
C LEU A 99 10.96 6.15 16.33
N GLU A 100 10.80 5.29 15.33
CA GLU A 100 10.27 5.70 14.03
C GLU A 100 8.85 6.27 14.13
N ARG A 101 7.99 5.66 14.94
CA ARG A 101 6.63 6.16 15.17
C ARG A 101 6.65 7.52 15.88
N ARG A 102 7.56 7.72 16.84
CA ARG A 102 7.79 9.01 17.48
C ARG A 102 8.27 10.03 16.45
N ASP A 103 9.26 9.68 15.63
CA ASP A 103 9.84 10.59 14.64
C ASP A 103 8.78 10.98 13.58
N ARG A 104 7.89 10.05 13.18
CA ARG A 104 6.70 10.34 12.35
C ARG A 104 5.73 11.30 13.04
N ALA A 105 5.45 11.10 14.32
CA ALA A 105 4.59 11.99 15.09
C ALA A 105 5.21 13.39 15.26
N ASP A 106 6.52 13.47 15.50
CA ASP A 106 7.28 14.71 15.65
C ASP A 106 7.34 15.49 14.33
N ALA A 107 7.45 14.80 13.19
CA ALA A 107 7.35 15.40 11.87
C ALA A 107 5.95 16.00 11.61
N MET A 108 4.89 15.27 12.00
CA MET A 108 3.51 15.74 11.89
C MET A 108 3.27 16.97 12.80
N VAL A 109 3.76 16.93 14.03
CA VAL A 109 3.70 18.06 14.96
C VAL A 109 4.44 19.26 14.39
N THR A 110 5.62 19.07 13.81
CA THR A 110 6.41 20.13 13.19
C THR A 110 5.69 20.74 11.98
N ALA A 111 5.02 19.93 11.17
CA ALA A 111 4.19 20.40 10.05
C ALA A 111 3.00 21.24 10.54
N ILE A 112 2.30 20.77 11.58
CA ILE A 112 1.21 21.50 12.23
C ILE A 112 1.72 22.83 12.81
N ASP A 113 2.86 22.83 13.50
CA ASP A 113 3.45 24.03 14.09
C ASP A 113 3.84 25.05 13.02
N ARG A 114 4.34 24.60 11.86
CA ARG A 114 4.65 25.47 10.73
C ARG A 114 3.38 26.10 10.17
N GLU A 115 2.31 25.33 10.02
CA GLU A 115 1.01 25.82 9.57
C GLU A 115 0.41 26.82 10.56
N LEU A 116 0.46 26.53 11.87
CA LEU A 116 0.02 27.43 12.93
C LEU A 116 0.78 28.77 12.88
N ARG A 117 2.11 28.74 12.68
CA ARG A 117 2.93 29.96 12.53
C ARG A 117 2.59 30.76 11.28
N THR A 118 2.30 30.09 10.16
CA THR A 118 1.90 30.76 8.91
C THR A 118 0.56 31.46 9.06
N ARG A 119 -0.43 30.80 9.71
CA ARG A 119 -1.73 31.38 10.04
C ARG A 119 -1.62 32.55 11.02
N ALA A 120 -0.76 32.43 12.03
CA ALA A 120 -0.50 33.51 12.98
C ALA A 120 0.10 34.78 12.33
N ARG A 121 0.74 34.65 11.15
CA ARG A 121 1.29 35.77 10.36
C ARG A 121 0.31 36.37 9.36
N GLY A 122 -0.93 35.88 9.32
CA GLY A 122 -1.98 36.41 8.42
C GLY A 122 -1.80 36.04 6.95
N LEU A 123 -0.88 35.14 6.61
CA LEU A 123 -0.70 34.63 5.26
C LEU A 123 -1.77 33.57 5.00
N LYS A 124 -2.65 33.82 4.02
CA LYS A 124 -3.59 32.83 3.51
C LYS A 124 -2.82 31.86 2.61
N VAL A 125 -2.48 30.69 3.15
CA VAL A 125 -2.07 29.53 2.35
C VAL A 125 -3.34 28.96 1.70
N THR A 126 -3.28 28.62 0.42
CA THR A 126 -4.44 28.05 -0.27
C THR A 126 -4.67 26.61 0.21
N PRO A 127 -5.92 26.11 0.25
CA PRO A 127 -6.22 24.71 0.58
C PRO A 127 -5.44 23.69 -0.26
N GLU A 128 -5.05 24.06 -1.47
CA GLU A 128 -4.28 23.26 -2.42
C GLU A 128 -2.82 23.09 -1.98
N GLU A 129 -2.15 24.20 -1.60
CA GLU A 129 -0.78 24.18 -1.06
C GLU A 129 -0.71 23.44 0.30
N GLN A 130 -1.80 23.50 1.08
CA GLN A 130 -1.93 22.73 2.33
C GLN A 130 -1.98 21.21 2.09
N LEU A 131 -2.62 20.76 1.01
CA LEU A 131 -2.73 19.33 0.69
C LEU A 131 -1.46 18.75 0.06
N GLU A 132 -0.67 19.55 -0.67
CA GLU A 132 0.57 19.07 -1.30
C GLU A 132 1.64 18.67 -0.26
N VAL A 133 1.84 19.50 0.76
CA VAL A 133 2.83 19.24 1.82
C VAL A 133 2.43 18.05 2.69
N LEU A 134 1.14 17.94 3.04
CA LEU A 134 0.60 16.79 3.78
C LEU A 134 0.55 15.53 2.91
N GLY A 135 0.32 15.63 1.61
CA GLY A 135 0.22 14.50 0.69
C GLY A 135 1.54 13.75 0.49
N ALA A 136 2.67 14.47 0.41
CA ALA A 136 3.99 13.86 0.37
C ALA A 136 4.33 13.11 1.66
N GLN A 137 3.92 13.63 2.82
CA GLN A 137 4.11 12.97 4.12
C GLN A 137 3.11 11.82 4.35
N LEU A 138 1.92 11.88 3.75
CA LEU A 138 0.96 10.77 3.78
C LEU A 138 1.40 9.61 2.89
N TYR A 139 2.18 9.85 1.83
CA TYR A 139 2.78 8.80 1.00
C TYR A 139 3.62 7.83 1.84
N ASP A 140 4.42 8.35 2.78
CA ASP A 140 5.19 7.53 3.72
C ASP A 140 4.30 6.76 4.72
N VAL A 141 3.12 7.29 5.05
CA VAL A 141 2.15 6.66 5.97
C VAL A 141 1.35 5.54 5.28
N ILE A 142 1.12 5.62 3.97
CA ILE A 142 0.35 4.61 3.22
C ILE A 142 1.23 3.41 2.81
N GLY A 143 2.58 3.54 2.85
CA GLY A 143 3.51 2.51 2.37
C GLY A 143 3.23 1.08 2.85
N ASP A 144 2.83 0.90 4.12
CA ASP A 144 2.50 -0.42 4.67
C ASP A 144 1.31 -1.11 3.94
N ALA A 145 0.34 -0.34 3.45
CA ALA A 145 -0.80 -0.87 2.70
C ALA A 145 -0.43 -1.21 1.24
N TYR A 146 0.53 -0.50 0.64
CA TYR A 146 0.98 -0.76 -0.74
C TYR A 146 1.52 -2.20 -0.90
N ARG A 147 2.26 -2.72 0.09
CA ARG A 147 2.78 -4.12 0.06
C ARG A 147 1.68 -5.18 0.01
N ALA A 148 0.50 -4.90 0.56
CA ALA A 148 -0.56 -5.89 0.67
C ALA A 148 -1.27 -6.18 -0.67
N THR A 149 -1.33 -5.20 -1.58
CA THR A 149 -2.10 -5.30 -2.82
C THR A 149 -1.30 -5.01 -4.09
N ARG A 150 -0.20 -4.25 -4.04
CA ARG A 150 0.66 -4.03 -5.21
C ARG A 150 1.56 -5.24 -5.42
N ARG A 151 1.46 -5.82 -6.61
CA ARG A 151 2.23 -6.99 -7.04
C ARG A 151 2.51 -6.86 -8.52
N THR A 152 3.50 -7.58 -9.01
CA THR A 152 3.75 -7.68 -10.45
C THR A 152 2.56 -8.36 -11.13
N ASP A 153 1.88 -7.67 -12.04
CA ASP A 153 1.06 -8.38 -13.03
C ASP A 153 1.96 -8.85 -14.17
N PRO A 154 2.02 -10.17 -14.49
CA PRO A 154 2.95 -10.69 -15.49
C PRO A 154 2.68 -10.14 -16.90
N ARG A 155 1.44 -9.74 -17.21
CA ARG A 155 1.09 -9.21 -18.54
C ARG A 155 1.54 -7.77 -18.71
N ILE A 156 1.34 -6.95 -17.67
CA ILE A 156 1.85 -5.58 -17.64
C ILE A 156 3.39 -5.60 -17.60
N ALA A 157 3.99 -6.48 -16.78
CA ALA A 157 5.43 -6.65 -16.70
C ALA A 157 6.03 -7.09 -18.03
N ALA A 158 5.40 -8.01 -18.76
CA ALA A 158 5.87 -8.42 -20.08
C ALA A 158 5.95 -7.23 -21.06
N GLN A 159 4.94 -6.35 -21.09
CA GLN A 159 4.96 -5.16 -21.94
C GLN A 159 6.04 -4.15 -21.52
N ILE A 160 6.23 -3.95 -20.21
CA ILE A 160 7.31 -3.11 -19.69
C ILE A 160 8.68 -3.68 -20.08
N TRP A 161 8.91 -4.97 -19.82
CA TRP A 161 10.21 -5.62 -20.04
C TRP A 161 10.55 -5.80 -21.51
N ASP A 162 9.55 -5.96 -22.39
CA ASP A 162 9.74 -5.89 -23.85
C ASP A 162 10.24 -4.50 -24.26
N ALA A 163 9.67 -3.43 -23.69
CA ALA A 163 10.12 -2.07 -23.94
C ALA A 163 11.55 -1.78 -23.44
N LEU A 164 12.04 -2.51 -22.42
CA LEU A 164 13.44 -2.43 -22.00
C LEU A 164 14.40 -3.03 -23.04
N GLY A 165 13.92 -3.85 -23.98
CA GLY A 165 14.71 -4.44 -25.05
C GLY A 165 15.94 -5.20 -24.55
N ASP A 166 17.08 -4.95 -25.19
CA ASP A 166 18.38 -5.60 -24.94
C ASP A 166 19.19 -5.00 -23.78
N ALA A 167 18.60 -4.07 -23.02
CA ALA A 167 19.27 -3.40 -21.92
C ALA A 167 19.77 -4.40 -20.86
N ARG A 168 21.03 -4.24 -20.44
CA ARG A 168 21.66 -5.04 -19.38
C ARG A 168 21.60 -4.32 -18.05
N THR A 169 21.77 -3.00 -18.04
CA THR A 169 21.68 -2.16 -16.85
C THR A 169 20.41 -1.29 -16.90
N VAL A 170 19.63 -1.31 -15.81
CA VAL A 170 18.34 -0.61 -15.71
C VAL A 170 18.34 0.28 -14.48
N LEU A 171 18.06 1.57 -14.66
CA LEU A 171 17.77 2.46 -13.55
C LEU A 171 16.25 2.50 -13.30
N ASN A 172 15.79 2.05 -12.13
CA ASN A 172 14.38 2.13 -11.74
C ASN A 172 14.14 3.34 -10.82
N VAL A 173 13.59 4.43 -11.35
CA VAL A 173 13.37 5.69 -10.63
C VAL A 173 11.98 5.74 -10.02
N GLY A 174 11.88 6.08 -8.73
CA GLY A 174 10.65 5.97 -7.95
C GLY A 174 10.24 4.50 -7.79
N ALA A 175 11.20 3.66 -7.42
CA ALA A 175 11.06 2.20 -7.45
C ALA A 175 10.04 1.65 -6.44
N GLY A 176 9.73 2.41 -5.38
CA GLY A 176 8.95 1.93 -4.26
C GLY A 176 9.51 0.61 -3.72
N THR A 177 8.63 -0.38 -3.57
CA THR A 177 8.98 -1.73 -3.11
C THR A 177 9.58 -2.64 -4.20
N GLY A 178 9.73 -2.14 -5.44
CA GLY A 178 10.36 -2.85 -6.56
C GLY A 178 9.53 -3.92 -7.29
N PRO A 179 8.19 -3.86 -7.39
CA PRO A 179 7.40 -4.97 -7.95
C PRO A 179 7.66 -5.25 -9.44
N TYR A 180 8.14 -4.30 -10.23
CA TYR A 180 8.36 -4.48 -11.68
C TYR A 180 9.84 -4.62 -12.07
N GLU A 181 10.73 -4.84 -11.10
CA GLU A 181 12.15 -5.00 -11.37
C GLU A 181 12.41 -6.32 -12.13
N PRO A 182 13.01 -6.26 -13.34
CA PRO A 182 13.34 -7.47 -14.09
C PRO A 182 14.45 -8.25 -13.39
N ALA A 183 14.22 -9.56 -13.18
CA ALA A 183 15.16 -10.44 -12.48
C ALA A 183 16.36 -10.86 -13.34
N ASP A 184 16.30 -10.67 -14.65
CA ASP A 184 17.32 -11.07 -15.64
C ASP A 184 18.29 -9.94 -16.01
N ARG A 185 18.17 -8.77 -15.37
CA ARG A 185 18.97 -7.56 -15.64
C ARG A 185 19.60 -7.00 -14.38
N GLN A 186 20.63 -6.17 -14.54
CA GLN A 186 21.25 -5.45 -13.44
C GLN A 186 20.45 -4.18 -13.17
N VAL A 187 19.58 -4.24 -12.17
CA VAL A 187 18.75 -3.10 -11.78
C VAL A 187 19.44 -2.31 -10.67
N THR A 188 19.42 -0.98 -10.78
CA THR A 188 19.65 -0.04 -9.67
C THR A 188 18.36 0.70 -9.42
N ALA A 189 17.84 0.64 -8.20
CA ALA A 189 16.63 1.34 -7.80
C ALA A 189 16.96 2.71 -7.19
N VAL A 190 16.06 3.68 -7.38
CA VAL A 190 16.07 4.99 -6.73
C VAL A 190 14.70 5.20 -6.08
N GLU A 191 14.69 5.45 -4.78
CA GLU A 191 13.47 5.67 -4.02
C GLU A 191 13.79 6.60 -2.84
N PRO A 192 13.17 7.79 -2.73
CA PRO A 192 13.44 8.73 -1.63
C PRO A 192 12.79 8.30 -0.30
N SER A 193 11.73 7.50 -0.31
CA SER A 193 11.05 7.06 0.91
C SER A 193 11.84 5.96 1.63
N ALA A 194 12.34 6.26 2.83
CA ALA A 194 12.98 5.27 3.69
C ALA A 194 12.04 4.09 4.04
N VAL A 195 10.73 4.36 4.15
CA VAL A 195 9.71 3.34 4.41
C VAL A 195 9.62 2.35 3.25
N MET A 196 9.47 2.84 2.02
CA MET A 196 9.40 1.99 0.83
C MET A 196 10.69 1.19 0.65
N ARG A 197 11.85 1.83 0.87
CA ARG A 197 13.15 1.13 0.83
C ARG A 197 13.24 0.01 1.85
N GLY A 198 12.79 0.24 3.09
CA GLY A 198 12.78 -0.78 4.15
C GLY A 198 11.82 -1.94 3.89
N GLN A 199 10.80 -1.74 3.05
CA GLN A 199 9.82 -2.77 2.68
C GLN A 199 10.23 -3.62 1.47
N ARG A 200 11.34 -3.30 0.80
CA ARG A 200 11.85 -4.05 -0.36
C ARG A 200 12.21 -5.48 0.07
N PRO A 201 11.73 -6.52 -0.64
CA PRO A 201 12.05 -7.91 -0.32
C PRO A 201 13.56 -8.20 -0.27
N PRO A 202 13.99 -9.19 0.53
CA PRO A 202 15.35 -9.71 0.44
C PRO A 202 15.68 -10.13 -1.00
N GLY A 203 16.83 -9.69 -1.52
CA GLY A 203 17.25 -9.97 -2.89
C GLY A 203 16.75 -8.96 -3.94
N SER A 204 15.99 -7.94 -3.55
CA SER A 204 15.68 -6.80 -4.43
C SER A 204 16.92 -6.04 -4.86
N ALA A 205 16.80 -5.27 -5.95
CA ALA A 205 17.90 -4.46 -6.48
C ALA A 205 18.45 -3.48 -5.42
N PRO A 206 19.75 -3.15 -5.46
CA PRO A 206 20.32 -2.06 -4.65
C PRO A 206 19.50 -0.79 -4.83
N CYS A 207 19.16 -0.12 -3.72
CA CYS A 207 18.29 1.04 -3.74
C CYS A 207 19.01 2.28 -3.19
N VAL A 208 19.07 3.32 -4.01
CA VAL A 208 19.70 4.61 -3.69
C VAL A 208 18.66 5.57 -3.15
N ASP A 209 19.04 6.29 -2.10
CA ASP A 209 18.27 7.41 -1.55
C ASP A 209 18.51 8.66 -2.40
N ALA A 210 17.60 8.92 -3.33
CA ALA A 210 17.60 10.12 -4.14
C ALA A 210 16.19 10.42 -4.66
N ALA A 211 15.94 11.69 -4.97
CA ALA A 211 14.74 12.13 -5.65
C ALA A 211 14.91 12.05 -7.18
N ALA A 212 13.80 11.94 -7.91
CA ALA A 212 13.84 11.76 -9.36
C ALA A 212 14.46 12.96 -10.10
N GLU A 213 14.29 14.16 -9.55
CA GLU A 213 14.82 15.43 -10.07
C GLU A 213 16.32 15.64 -9.83
N SER A 214 16.98 14.77 -9.05
CA SER A 214 18.41 14.90 -8.74
C SER A 214 19.05 13.52 -8.59
N LEU A 215 19.32 12.89 -9.73
CA LEU A 215 19.87 11.54 -9.78
C LEU A 215 21.40 11.59 -9.58
N PRO A 216 21.97 10.83 -8.62
CA PRO A 216 23.40 10.88 -8.29
C PRO A 216 24.26 10.06 -9.27
N PHE A 217 23.91 10.09 -10.55
CA PHE A 217 24.57 9.32 -11.60
C PHE A 217 25.02 10.23 -12.74
N ALA A 218 26.16 9.88 -13.34
CA ALA A 218 26.66 10.55 -14.53
C ALA A 218 25.79 10.23 -15.75
N ASP A 219 25.89 11.08 -16.77
CA ASP A 219 25.22 10.89 -18.07
C ASP A 219 25.64 9.55 -18.71
N GLY A 220 24.69 8.83 -19.31
CA GLY A 220 24.94 7.56 -20.01
C GLY A 220 25.44 6.41 -19.13
N SER A 221 25.07 6.40 -17.85
CA SER A 221 25.54 5.39 -16.87
C SER A 221 24.73 4.09 -16.87
N PHE A 222 23.60 4.06 -17.58
CA PHE A 222 22.71 2.90 -17.70
C PHE A 222 22.30 2.68 -19.15
N ASP A 223 21.83 1.48 -19.51
CA ASP A 223 21.33 1.20 -20.86
C ASP A 223 19.88 1.67 -21.06
N VAL A 224 19.12 1.83 -19.97
CA VAL A 224 17.74 2.32 -19.96
C VAL A 224 17.35 2.81 -18.55
N ALA A 225 16.55 3.87 -18.49
CA ALA A 225 15.87 4.28 -17.26
C ALA A 225 14.38 3.94 -17.33
N MET A 226 13.80 3.46 -16.24
CA MET A 226 12.38 3.17 -16.12
C MET A 226 11.74 3.82 -14.90
N ALA A 227 10.45 4.14 -14.98
CA ALA A 227 9.64 4.64 -13.88
C ALA A 227 8.22 4.06 -13.96
N ILE A 228 7.79 3.36 -12.91
CA ILE A 228 6.56 2.56 -12.96
C ILE A 228 5.50 3.10 -12.00
N SER A 229 4.46 3.75 -12.54
CA SER A 229 3.32 4.29 -11.78
C SER A 229 3.73 5.21 -10.62
N THR A 230 4.80 6.00 -10.81
CA THR A 230 5.38 6.86 -9.76
C THR A 230 5.45 8.34 -10.12
N VAL A 231 5.43 8.70 -11.41
CA VAL A 231 5.74 10.07 -11.86
C VAL A 231 4.83 11.13 -11.24
N HIS A 232 3.55 10.80 -11.02
CA HIS A 232 2.57 11.67 -10.36
C HIS A 232 2.77 11.85 -8.84
N HIS A 233 3.83 11.26 -8.28
CA HIS A 233 4.25 11.45 -6.89
C HIS A 233 5.50 12.34 -6.76
N TRP A 234 6.14 12.71 -7.86
CA TRP A 234 7.37 13.51 -7.83
C TRP A 234 7.07 14.98 -7.59
N GLY A 235 8.01 15.69 -6.95
CA GLY A 235 7.87 17.14 -6.70
C GLY A 235 7.90 17.96 -7.99
N ASP A 236 8.79 17.61 -8.92
CA ASP A 236 8.82 18.13 -10.29
C ASP A 236 8.81 16.95 -11.29
N PRO A 237 7.62 16.49 -11.73
CA PRO A 237 7.52 15.34 -12.63
C PRO A 237 8.26 15.54 -13.95
N ILE A 238 8.20 16.74 -14.54
CA ILE A 238 8.81 17.04 -15.83
C ILE A 238 10.33 17.19 -15.68
N GLY A 239 10.79 17.83 -14.60
CA GLY A 239 12.21 17.87 -14.24
C GLY A 239 12.80 16.49 -14.02
N GLY A 240 12.12 15.63 -13.25
CA GLY A 240 12.54 14.24 -13.02
C GLY A 240 12.60 13.41 -14.30
N LEU A 241 11.65 13.58 -15.21
CA LEU A 241 11.67 12.91 -16.51
C LEU A 241 12.85 13.38 -17.39
N ARG A 242 13.16 14.68 -17.38
CA ARG A 242 14.36 15.21 -18.06
C ARG A 242 15.65 14.69 -17.43
N GLU A 243 15.67 14.53 -16.11
CA GLU A 243 16.80 13.99 -15.37
C GLU A 243 17.02 12.50 -15.67
N MET A 244 15.95 11.71 -15.79
CA MET A 244 16.04 10.35 -16.33
C MET A 244 16.65 10.34 -17.73
N ARG A 245 16.21 11.26 -18.60
CA ARG A 245 16.74 11.38 -19.98
C ARG A 245 18.21 11.83 -20.03
N ARG A 246 18.67 12.58 -19.03
CA ARG A 246 20.09 12.94 -18.87
C ARG A 246 20.91 11.69 -18.55
N VAL A 247 20.42 10.86 -17.64
CA VAL A 247 21.10 9.63 -17.22
C VAL A 247 21.11 8.57 -18.33
N ASP A 248 20.04 8.42 -19.11
CA ASP A 248 20.06 7.68 -20.37
C ASP A 248 19.01 8.15 -21.38
N ARG A 249 19.28 8.01 -22.69
CA ARG A 249 18.35 8.45 -23.75
C ARG A 249 17.11 7.56 -23.88
N ARG A 250 17.22 6.26 -23.55
CA ARG A 250 16.13 5.30 -23.57
C ARG A 250 15.40 5.36 -22.24
N VAL A 251 14.13 5.74 -22.30
CA VAL A 251 13.28 5.91 -21.11
C VAL A 251 11.97 5.16 -21.29
N VAL A 252 11.60 4.36 -20.29
CA VAL A 252 10.35 3.60 -20.25
C VAL A 252 9.50 4.01 -19.05
N VAL A 253 8.31 4.55 -19.27
CA VAL A 253 7.45 5.05 -18.17
C VAL A 253 6.08 4.40 -18.23
N LEU A 254 5.68 3.68 -17.18
CA LEU A 254 4.28 3.31 -17.00
C LEU A 254 3.57 4.44 -16.25
N THR A 255 2.55 5.03 -16.85
CA THR A 255 1.80 6.15 -16.28
C THR A 255 0.33 6.10 -16.72
N PHE A 256 -0.43 7.13 -16.38
CA PHE A 256 -1.84 7.27 -16.72
C PHE A 256 -2.04 8.40 -17.72
N ASP A 257 -3.02 8.24 -18.60
CA ASP A 257 -3.48 9.24 -19.54
C ASP A 257 -4.34 10.27 -18.81
N THR A 258 -3.83 11.49 -18.70
CA THR A 258 -4.54 12.62 -18.09
C THR A 258 -5.22 13.50 -19.13
N ASP A 259 -4.90 13.34 -20.40
CA ASP A 259 -5.27 14.26 -21.47
C ASP A 259 -6.55 13.78 -22.17
N GLU A 260 -6.71 12.46 -22.33
CA GLU A 260 -7.89 11.85 -22.94
C GLU A 260 -8.94 11.48 -21.87
N PRO A 261 -10.12 12.14 -21.82
CA PRO A 261 -11.15 11.82 -20.83
C PRO A 261 -11.90 10.52 -21.14
N GLY A 262 -11.76 9.96 -22.35
CA GLY A 262 -12.58 8.85 -22.83
C GLY A 262 -12.48 7.57 -22.00
N TRP A 263 -11.34 7.32 -21.35
CA TRP A 263 -11.23 6.17 -20.44
C TRP A 263 -11.92 6.42 -19.09
N GLN A 264 -12.06 7.68 -18.65
CA GLN A 264 -12.78 8.02 -17.40
C GLN A 264 -14.27 7.70 -17.54
N GLU A 265 -14.83 7.83 -18.74
CA GLU A 265 -16.19 7.41 -19.06
C GLU A 265 -16.35 5.88 -19.12
N ARG A 266 -15.28 5.16 -19.50
CA ARG A 266 -15.24 3.69 -19.46
C ARG A 266 -15.10 3.17 -18.03
N PHE A 267 -14.32 3.83 -17.19
CA PHE A 267 -14.10 3.37 -15.82
C PHE A 267 -15.26 3.79 -14.91
N TRP A 268 -16.20 2.86 -14.72
CA TRP A 268 -17.44 3.08 -13.95
C TRP A 268 -17.23 3.63 -12.54
N LEU A 269 -16.11 3.33 -11.87
CA LEU A 269 -15.87 3.80 -10.51
C LEU A 269 -15.75 5.33 -10.47
N THR A 270 -14.97 5.89 -11.39
CA THR A 270 -14.74 7.33 -11.49
C THR A 270 -15.95 8.03 -12.10
N ARG A 271 -16.59 7.42 -13.11
CA ARG A 271 -17.79 7.96 -13.76
C ARG A 271 -18.98 8.06 -12.81
N ASP A 272 -19.28 7.00 -12.07
CA ASP A 272 -20.56 6.87 -11.35
C ASP A 272 -20.45 7.20 -9.85
N TYR A 273 -19.28 7.00 -9.24
CA TYR A 273 -19.13 7.03 -7.78
C TYR A 273 -18.10 8.04 -7.25
N LEU A 274 -17.16 8.49 -8.08
CA LEU A 274 -16.07 9.40 -7.66
C LEU A 274 -15.90 10.59 -8.63
N PRO A 275 -16.86 11.53 -8.70
CA PRO A 275 -16.73 12.73 -9.53
C PRO A 275 -15.53 13.63 -9.14
N GLU A 276 -15.07 13.55 -7.88
CA GLU A 276 -13.86 14.25 -7.42
C GLU A 276 -12.59 13.82 -8.16
N PHE A 277 -12.60 12.63 -8.77
CA PHE A 277 -11.45 12.07 -9.45
C PHE A 277 -10.90 12.98 -10.55
N THR A 278 -11.77 13.68 -11.29
CA THR A 278 -11.34 14.63 -12.33
C THR A 278 -10.45 15.75 -11.74
N GLY A 279 -10.76 16.23 -10.54
CA GLY A 279 -9.95 17.23 -9.83
C GLY A 279 -8.62 16.65 -9.31
N VAL A 280 -8.57 15.36 -9.00
CA VAL A 280 -7.31 14.65 -8.68
C VAL A 280 -6.44 14.53 -9.93
N LEU A 281 -7.03 14.09 -11.05
CA LEU A 281 -6.33 13.89 -12.31
C LEU A 281 -5.75 15.18 -12.88
N ALA A 282 -6.47 16.30 -12.74
CA ALA A 282 -6.03 17.61 -13.20
C ALA A 282 -4.73 18.12 -12.53
N LYS A 283 -4.34 17.52 -11.39
CA LYS A 283 -3.09 17.84 -10.68
C LYS A 283 -1.91 16.97 -11.15
N PHE A 284 -2.16 15.95 -11.96
CA PHE A 284 -1.10 15.07 -12.47
C PHE A 284 -0.49 15.69 -13.73
N PRO A 285 0.79 15.37 -14.03
CA PRO A 285 1.42 15.87 -15.26
C PRO A 285 0.67 15.37 -16.49
N SER A 286 0.53 16.25 -17.50
CA SER A 286 -0.12 15.90 -18.76
C SER A 286 0.62 14.78 -19.49
N LEU A 287 -0.11 13.89 -20.18
CA LEU A 287 0.51 12.84 -20.98
C LEU A 287 1.41 13.44 -22.06
N THR A 288 0.91 14.47 -22.74
CA THR A 288 1.64 15.25 -23.75
C THR A 288 2.90 15.89 -23.15
N GLY A 289 2.80 16.49 -21.96
CA GLY A 289 3.95 17.09 -21.29
C GLY A 289 5.02 16.07 -20.93
N MET A 290 4.60 14.88 -20.46
CA MET A 290 5.52 13.78 -20.19
C MET A 290 6.17 13.26 -21.49
N THR A 291 5.42 13.03 -22.56
CA THR A 291 5.97 12.56 -23.84
C THR A 291 6.95 13.56 -24.45
N ASP A 292 6.64 14.86 -24.40
CA ASP A 292 7.50 15.91 -24.92
C ASP A 292 8.81 16.02 -24.12
N ALA A 293 8.74 15.87 -22.79
CA ALA A 293 9.90 15.96 -21.91
C ALA A 293 10.97 14.89 -22.22
N ILE A 294 10.55 13.70 -22.64
CA ILE A 294 11.45 12.59 -22.95
C ILE A 294 11.48 12.21 -24.43
N GLY A 295 10.76 12.90 -25.31
CA GLY A 295 10.64 12.53 -26.73
C GLY A 295 10.03 11.14 -26.96
N ALA A 296 9.11 10.71 -26.11
CA ALA A 296 8.51 9.38 -26.15
C ALA A 296 7.25 9.31 -27.00
N ARG A 297 6.89 8.07 -27.39
CA ARG A 297 5.55 7.71 -27.84
C ARG A 297 4.80 7.03 -26.71
N ALA A 298 3.48 7.25 -26.62
CA ALA A 298 2.61 6.57 -25.68
C ALA A 298 1.91 5.39 -26.37
N GLU A 299 1.94 4.23 -25.72
CA GLU A 299 1.20 3.02 -26.12
C GLU A 299 0.20 2.64 -25.02
N PRO A 300 -1.01 2.16 -25.36
CA PRO A 300 -1.97 1.72 -24.35
C PRO A 300 -1.48 0.46 -23.63
N VAL A 301 -1.76 0.38 -22.33
CA VAL A 301 -1.58 -0.82 -21.52
C VAL A 301 -2.95 -1.25 -21.01
N LEU A 302 -3.42 -2.42 -21.46
CA LEU A 302 -4.73 -2.93 -21.06
C LEU A 302 -4.65 -3.48 -19.63
N VAL A 303 -5.64 -3.14 -18.81
CA VAL A 303 -5.78 -3.65 -17.45
C VAL A 303 -6.52 -4.99 -17.48
N PRO A 304 -5.87 -6.12 -17.15
CA PRO A 304 -6.54 -7.42 -17.15
C PRO A 304 -7.65 -7.50 -16.10
N TRP A 305 -8.68 -8.30 -16.34
CA TRP A 305 -9.82 -8.41 -15.42
C TRP A 305 -9.43 -8.96 -14.03
N ASP A 306 -8.43 -9.83 -14.00
CA ASP A 306 -7.81 -10.45 -12.82
C ASP A 306 -6.44 -9.82 -12.51
N CYS A 307 -6.24 -8.54 -12.86
CA CYS A 307 -4.99 -7.82 -12.63
C CYS A 307 -4.45 -8.10 -11.21
N ALA A 308 -3.23 -8.62 -11.15
CA ALA A 308 -2.57 -8.97 -9.89
C ALA A 308 -2.01 -7.72 -9.19
N ASP A 309 -1.68 -6.69 -9.96
CA ASP A 309 -1.25 -5.41 -9.41
C ASP A 309 -2.47 -4.63 -8.93
N GLY A 310 -2.55 -4.34 -7.63
CA GLY A 310 -3.61 -3.55 -7.00
C GLY A 310 -3.61 -2.07 -7.38
N LEU A 311 -3.37 -1.74 -8.65
CA LEU A 311 -3.58 -0.43 -9.26
C LEU A 311 -5.02 0.03 -9.05
N PHE A 312 -5.26 1.34 -9.20
CA PHE A 312 -6.57 1.91 -8.94
C PHE A 312 -7.67 1.30 -9.82
N GLU A 313 -7.35 0.92 -11.05
CA GLU A 313 -8.25 0.35 -12.05
C GLU A 313 -8.36 -1.18 -11.98
N ALA A 314 -7.53 -1.85 -11.17
CA ALA A 314 -7.30 -3.30 -11.20
C ALA A 314 -8.54 -4.17 -10.91
N TYR A 315 -9.56 -3.60 -10.25
CA TYR A 315 -10.76 -4.32 -9.82
C TYR A 315 -11.99 -3.92 -10.62
N TRP A 316 -11.81 -3.40 -11.85
CA TRP A 316 -12.89 -2.96 -12.73
C TRP A 316 -13.95 -4.06 -13.00
N ARG A 317 -13.58 -5.34 -13.00
CA ARG A 317 -14.51 -6.49 -13.10
C ARG A 317 -14.83 -7.15 -11.74
N ARG A 318 -14.22 -6.66 -10.66
CA ARG A 318 -14.32 -7.18 -9.29
C ARG A 318 -14.74 -6.06 -8.32
N PRO A 319 -15.88 -5.39 -8.57
CA PRO A 319 -16.26 -4.15 -7.88
C PRO A 319 -16.32 -4.27 -6.36
N GLY A 320 -16.66 -5.45 -5.82
CA GLY A 320 -16.69 -5.70 -4.38
C GLY A 320 -15.35 -5.45 -3.67
N ALA A 321 -14.22 -5.54 -4.38
CA ALA A 321 -12.92 -5.24 -3.81
C ALA A 321 -12.81 -3.79 -3.34
N TYR A 322 -13.46 -2.83 -4.02
CA TYR A 322 -13.44 -1.42 -3.58
C TYR A 322 -14.27 -1.17 -2.31
N LEU A 323 -15.13 -2.10 -1.89
CA LEU A 323 -15.80 -2.01 -0.58
C LEU A 323 -14.84 -2.37 0.57
N GLU A 324 -13.78 -3.13 0.28
CA GLU A 324 -12.81 -3.53 1.28
C GLU A 324 -11.87 -2.37 1.62
N GLU A 325 -11.87 -1.93 2.87
CA GLU A 325 -11.01 -0.84 3.32
C GLU A 325 -9.53 -1.10 3.03
N ARG A 326 -9.04 -2.33 3.25
CA ARG A 326 -7.65 -2.72 2.97
C ARG A 326 -7.24 -2.48 1.51
N VAL A 327 -8.16 -2.58 0.57
CA VAL A 327 -7.92 -2.35 -0.86
C VAL A 327 -7.83 -0.86 -1.12
N ARG A 328 -8.79 -0.09 -0.61
CA ARG A 328 -8.82 1.38 -0.76
C ARG A 328 -7.63 2.08 -0.11
N ARG A 329 -7.20 1.62 1.06
CA ARG A 329 -6.04 2.18 1.76
C ARG A 329 -4.74 1.99 0.98
N ALA A 330 -4.63 1.00 0.09
CA ALA A 330 -3.45 0.78 -0.73
C ALA A 330 -3.42 1.62 -2.03
N MET A 331 -4.37 2.54 -2.19
CA MET A 331 -4.54 3.36 -3.39
C MET A 331 -4.61 4.84 -3.00
N SER A 332 -3.63 5.63 -3.46
CA SER A 332 -3.53 7.05 -3.12
C SER A 332 -4.73 7.90 -3.56
N VAL A 333 -5.50 7.46 -4.55
CA VAL A 333 -6.71 8.17 -5.02
C VAL A 333 -7.74 8.36 -3.91
N TRP A 334 -8.01 7.33 -3.09
CA TRP A 334 -9.00 7.42 -2.00
C TRP A 334 -8.64 8.44 -0.93
N THR A 335 -7.33 8.59 -0.68
CA THR A 335 -6.83 9.65 0.19
C THR A 335 -7.09 11.02 -0.42
N ARG A 336 -6.82 11.19 -1.72
CA ARG A 336 -6.90 12.49 -2.41
C ARG A 336 -8.34 12.98 -2.61
N VAL A 337 -9.31 12.08 -2.81
CA VAL A 337 -10.74 12.45 -2.90
C VAL A 337 -11.35 12.77 -1.53
N GLY A 338 -10.73 12.31 -0.45
CA GLY A 338 -11.12 12.60 0.92
C GLY A 338 -12.20 11.66 1.49
N PRO A 339 -12.37 11.67 2.82
CA PRO A 339 -13.19 10.69 3.55
C PRO A 339 -14.68 10.77 3.20
N GLU A 340 -15.21 11.98 2.96
CA GLU A 340 -16.63 12.16 2.61
C GLU A 340 -16.96 11.55 1.24
N ALA A 341 -16.09 11.77 0.24
CA ALA A 341 -16.26 11.16 -1.08
C ALA A 341 -16.10 9.64 -1.02
N GLU A 342 -15.10 9.18 -0.27
CA GLU A 342 -14.85 7.77 -0.02
C GLU A 342 -16.08 7.06 0.59
N GLU A 343 -16.67 7.62 1.66
CA GLU A 343 -17.85 7.04 2.32
C GLU A 343 -19.08 7.02 1.42
N ARG A 344 -19.32 8.10 0.64
CA ARG A 344 -20.43 8.16 -0.31
C ARG A 344 -20.27 7.12 -1.41
N ALA A 345 -19.08 7.01 -2.00
CA ALA A 345 -18.79 6.06 -3.07
C ALA A 345 -18.99 4.62 -2.59
N VAL A 346 -18.48 4.26 -1.41
CA VAL A 346 -18.64 2.91 -0.85
C VAL A 346 -20.09 2.57 -0.54
N ARG A 347 -20.84 3.51 0.03
CA ARG A 347 -22.26 3.30 0.32
C ARG A 347 -23.05 3.07 -0.97
N SER A 348 -22.92 3.98 -1.93
CA SER A 348 -23.63 3.91 -3.21
C SER A 348 -23.26 2.66 -4.01
N LEU A 349 -21.97 2.30 -4.05
CA LEU A 349 -21.50 1.07 -4.70
C LEU A 349 -22.06 -0.17 -4.00
N GLY A 350 -22.06 -0.18 -2.67
CA GLY A 350 -22.65 -1.27 -1.87
C GLY A 350 -24.13 -1.47 -2.16
N ASP A 351 -24.90 -0.39 -2.21
CA ASP A 351 -26.34 -0.41 -2.49
C ASP A 351 -26.63 -0.91 -3.93
N ASP A 352 -25.81 -0.52 -4.91
CA ASP A 352 -25.97 -0.96 -6.29
C ASP A 352 -25.54 -2.41 -6.53
N LEU A 353 -24.54 -2.89 -5.79
CA LEU A 353 -24.14 -4.30 -5.81
C LEU A 353 -25.19 -5.19 -5.13
N ALA A 354 -25.77 -4.74 -4.01
CA ALA A 354 -26.81 -5.48 -3.29
C ALA A 354 -28.13 -5.58 -4.08
N SER A 355 -28.45 -4.54 -4.87
CA SER A 355 -29.69 -4.47 -5.67
C SER A 355 -29.57 -5.03 -7.09
N GLY A 356 -28.37 -5.33 -7.57
CA GLY A 356 -28.13 -5.81 -8.93
C GLY A 356 -28.11 -4.73 -10.02
N ARG A 357 -28.47 -3.48 -9.70
CA ARG A 357 -28.50 -2.34 -10.64
C ARG A 357 -27.16 -2.11 -11.36
N ARG A 358 -26.05 -2.47 -10.72
CA ARG A 358 -24.71 -2.35 -11.33
C ARG A 358 -24.53 -3.23 -12.55
N ALA A 359 -25.08 -4.45 -12.54
CA ALA A 359 -24.93 -5.38 -13.66
C ALA A 359 -25.61 -4.86 -14.94
N GLU A 360 -26.70 -4.10 -14.79
CA GLU A 360 -27.44 -3.49 -15.89
C GLU A 360 -26.70 -2.28 -16.49
N ARG A 361 -25.99 -1.49 -15.67
CA ARG A 361 -25.30 -0.26 -16.09
C ARG A 361 -23.94 -0.46 -16.76
N ASN A 362 -23.27 -1.58 -16.50
CA ASN A 362 -21.86 -1.81 -16.89
C ASN A 362 -21.66 -3.14 -17.62
N GLY A 363 -22.66 -3.56 -18.40
CA GLY A 363 -22.64 -4.83 -19.13
C GLY A 363 -21.59 -4.90 -20.25
N ASP A 364 -21.21 -3.75 -20.79
CA ASP A 364 -20.19 -3.56 -21.82
C ASP A 364 -18.80 -4.06 -21.39
N LEU A 365 -18.46 -3.90 -20.12
CA LEU A 365 -17.20 -4.41 -19.55
C LEU A 365 -17.29 -5.88 -19.11
N ALA A 366 -18.48 -6.39 -18.81
CA ALA A 366 -18.65 -7.67 -18.11
C ALA A 366 -18.05 -8.89 -18.83
N GLY A 367 -17.90 -8.83 -20.16
CA GLY A 367 -17.34 -9.90 -20.99
C GLY A 367 -15.88 -9.70 -21.43
N LEU A 368 -15.22 -8.60 -21.07
CA LEU A 368 -13.85 -8.33 -21.50
C LEU A 368 -12.82 -9.07 -20.65
N ASP A 369 -11.74 -9.52 -21.28
CA ASP A 369 -10.58 -10.11 -20.57
C ASP A 369 -9.58 -9.03 -20.10
N ALA A 370 -9.53 -7.90 -20.81
CA ALA A 370 -8.76 -6.72 -20.44
C ALA A 370 -9.44 -5.46 -20.99
N ALA A 371 -9.23 -4.32 -20.34
CA ALA A 371 -9.85 -3.05 -20.72
C ALA A 371 -8.82 -1.92 -20.78
N ASP A 372 -8.99 -0.99 -21.72
CA ASP A 372 -8.24 0.27 -21.72
C ASP A 372 -8.89 1.25 -20.74
N LEU A 373 -8.25 1.36 -19.57
CA LEU A 373 -8.66 2.20 -18.46
C LEU A 373 -7.63 3.33 -18.20
N GLY A 374 -6.99 3.81 -19.27
CA GLY A 374 -6.12 4.99 -19.22
C GLY A 374 -4.66 4.70 -18.88
N LEU A 375 -4.26 3.45 -18.64
CA LEU A 375 -2.85 3.13 -18.43
C LEU A 375 -2.08 3.25 -19.75
N ARG A 376 -0.89 3.86 -19.70
CA ARG A 376 -0.03 4.16 -20.85
C ARG A 376 1.41 3.77 -20.55
N LEU A 377 2.10 3.24 -21.55
CA LEU A 377 3.54 3.00 -21.54
C LEU A 377 4.20 4.00 -22.48
N LEU A 378 5.05 4.88 -21.93
CA LEU A 378 5.87 5.80 -22.69
C LEU A 378 7.19 5.13 -23.06
N LYS A 379 7.58 5.22 -24.33
CA LYS A 379 8.82 4.64 -24.86
C LYS A 379 9.58 5.72 -25.64
N ALA A 380 10.73 6.12 -25.14
CA ALA A 380 11.64 7.11 -25.73
C ALA A 380 12.84 6.47 -26.43
#